data_AF-A0A0E3SDH9-F1
#
_entry.id   AF-A0A0E3SDH9-F1
#
_cell.length_a   1.000
_cell.length_b   1.000
_cell.length_c   1.000
_cell.angle_alpha   90.00
_cell.angle_beta   90.00
_cell.angle_gamma   90.00
#
_symmetry.space_group_name_H-M   'P 1'
#
loop_
_entity.id
_entity.type
_entity.pdbx_description
1 polymer ?
#
loop_
_entity_poly.entity_id
_entity_poly.type
_entity_poly.pdbx_seq_one_letter_code
_entity_poly.pdbx_strand_id
1 'polypeptide(L)'
;MYLLGSERAREHLINLSISENEDYKVRYRSLEYEFGALNEDDWNKNLYWAQLYALKPLLVSYPAGYPTFMQTEAWEDKQLNTALASWAELRHDTILYAKQAYFTGAPYVPPEEKPVQGYVEPVPEFYARMLALTKMAHSGLAEMKVLDEQSDNDFSTLENTLEKLLEISIKELENKELTDEEYELIRNFDQNIAPMLEDIDGDAQSSVMVADVYTNSGSVLEEGTGKLDLIVVAYKQPDGRIVLGAGPVMSYYEFWQPSGKRLTDEEWRIMLNNNPPERPEWVESFKV
;
A
#
# COMPACT_ATOMS: atom_id res chain seq x y z
N MET A 1 0.67 -12.59 4.31
CA MET A 1 1.89 -11.79 4.55
C MET A 1 3.05 -12.55 5.19
N TYR A 2 2.84 -13.51 6.12
CA TYR A 2 3.95 -14.27 6.71
C TYR A 2 4.84 -14.98 5.67
N LEU A 3 4.25 -15.61 4.65
CA LEU A 3 4.99 -16.21 3.52
C LEU A 3 5.85 -15.22 2.71
N LEU A 4 5.59 -13.92 2.85
CA LEU A 4 6.39 -12.84 2.22
C LEU A 4 7.53 -12.35 3.13
N GLY A 5 7.71 -12.96 4.30
CA GLY A 5 8.78 -12.62 5.24
C GLY A 5 8.34 -11.78 6.45
N SER A 6 7.04 -11.50 6.60
CA SER A 6 6.54 -10.76 7.77
C SER A 6 6.54 -11.61 9.02
N GLU A 7 7.53 -11.42 9.88
CA GLU A 7 7.58 -12.07 11.19
C GLU A 7 6.45 -11.55 12.08
N ARG A 8 6.11 -10.26 11.99
CA ARG A 8 4.96 -9.69 12.71
C ARG A 8 3.64 -10.38 12.36
N ALA A 9 3.43 -10.72 11.10
CA ALA A 9 2.26 -11.50 10.69
C ALA A 9 2.25 -12.91 11.32
N ARG A 10 3.42 -13.54 11.50
CA ARG A 10 3.52 -14.83 12.21
C ARG A 10 3.07 -14.71 13.65
N GLU A 11 3.49 -13.66 14.34
CA GLU A 11 3.11 -13.41 15.74
C GLU A 11 1.60 -13.28 15.88
N HIS A 12 0.93 -12.52 15.01
CA HIS A 12 -0.53 -12.40 15.01
C HIS A 12 -1.23 -13.73 14.71
N LEU A 13 -0.73 -14.51 13.76
CA LEU A 13 -1.27 -15.84 13.46
C LEU A 13 -1.14 -16.83 14.63
N ILE A 14 -0.13 -16.66 15.49
CA ILE A 14 0.03 -17.42 16.73
C ILE A 14 -0.93 -16.91 17.81
N ASN A 15 -0.99 -15.58 18.00
CA ASN A 15 -1.87 -14.96 19.01
C ASN A 15 -3.34 -15.27 18.74
N LEU A 16 -3.76 -15.31 17.48
CA LEU A 16 -5.10 -15.71 17.04
C LEU A 16 -5.32 -17.23 17.07
N SER A 17 -4.33 -18.04 17.43
CA SER A 17 -4.38 -19.50 17.43
C SER A 17 -4.71 -20.13 16.06
N ILE A 18 -4.51 -19.39 14.96
CA ILE A 18 -4.76 -19.86 13.58
C ILE A 18 -3.65 -20.83 13.15
N SER A 19 -2.41 -20.50 13.49
CA SER A 19 -1.23 -21.25 13.06
C SER A 19 -1.00 -22.58 13.80
N GLU A 20 -1.78 -22.85 14.85
CA GLU A 20 -1.65 -24.06 15.66
C GLU A 20 -2.27 -25.31 15.01
N ASN A 21 -3.15 -25.12 14.03
CA ASN A 21 -3.79 -26.20 13.28
C ASN A 21 -2.77 -26.99 12.43
N GLU A 22 -2.76 -28.33 12.52
CA GLU A 22 -1.83 -29.17 11.75
C GLU A 22 -2.03 -29.07 10.23
N ASP A 23 -3.27 -28.95 9.76
CA ASP A 23 -3.55 -28.72 8.33
C ASP A 23 -2.98 -27.38 7.87
N TYR A 24 -3.08 -26.35 8.73
CA TYR A 24 -2.45 -25.06 8.47
C TYR A 24 -0.93 -25.22 8.35
N LYS A 25 -0.27 -25.90 9.31
CA LYS A 25 1.18 -26.09 9.30
C LYS A 25 1.66 -26.84 8.05
N VAL A 26 0.92 -27.88 7.63
CA VAL A 26 1.21 -28.62 6.39
C VAL A 26 1.10 -27.72 5.17
N ARG A 27 0.01 -26.94 5.06
CA ARG A 27 -0.21 -26.01 3.94
C ARG A 27 0.83 -24.89 3.92
N TYR A 28 1.13 -24.32 5.07
CA TYR A 28 2.15 -23.29 5.23
C TYR A 28 3.50 -23.79 4.74
N ARG A 29 3.96 -24.96 5.19
CA ARG A 29 5.26 -25.53 4.76
C ARG A 29 5.31 -25.80 3.25
N SER A 30 4.21 -26.23 2.65
CA SER A 30 4.12 -26.40 1.19
C SER A 30 4.32 -25.07 0.48
N LEU A 31 3.59 -24.04 0.91
CA LEU A 31 3.69 -22.70 0.31
C LEU A 31 5.05 -22.04 0.60
N GLU A 32 5.63 -22.25 1.78
CA GLU A 32 6.95 -21.77 2.14
C GLU A 32 8.01 -22.35 1.20
N TYR A 33 7.93 -23.64 0.88
CA TYR A 33 8.81 -24.27 -0.11
C TYR A 33 8.63 -23.67 -1.51
N GLU A 34 7.38 -23.45 -1.94
CA GLU A 34 7.08 -22.85 -3.25
C GLU A 34 7.59 -21.40 -3.35
N PHE A 35 7.30 -20.56 -2.35
CA PHE A 35 7.74 -19.18 -2.30
C PHE A 35 9.27 -19.05 -2.15
N GLY A 36 9.90 -19.96 -1.40
CA GLY A 36 11.35 -20.02 -1.23
C GLY A 36 12.10 -20.45 -2.50
N ALA A 37 11.42 -21.07 -3.46
CA ALA A 37 12.00 -21.46 -4.74
C ALA A 37 11.95 -20.34 -5.81
N LEU A 38 11.18 -19.26 -5.57
CA LEU A 38 11.05 -18.15 -6.51
C LEU A 38 12.36 -17.34 -6.56
N ASN A 39 12.90 -17.17 -7.77
CA ASN A 39 14.03 -16.28 -8.00
C ASN A 39 13.56 -14.88 -8.42
N GLU A 40 14.51 -13.98 -8.72
CA GLU A 40 14.19 -12.60 -9.13
C GLU A 40 13.37 -12.54 -10.42
N ASP A 41 13.63 -13.41 -11.40
CA ASP A 41 12.85 -13.46 -12.65
C ASP A 41 11.41 -13.92 -12.39
N ASP A 42 11.21 -14.88 -11.47
CA ASP A 42 9.87 -15.33 -11.08
C ASP A 42 9.07 -14.21 -10.39
N TRP A 43 9.70 -13.44 -9.51
CA TRP A 43 9.08 -12.28 -8.85
C TRP A 43 8.74 -11.16 -9.85
N ASN A 44 9.51 -11.03 -10.93
CA ASN A 44 9.29 -10.02 -11.97
C ASN A 44 8.54 -10.56 -13.20
N LYS A 45 7.95 -11.75 -13.10
CA LYS A 45 7.32 -12.43 -14.25
C LYS A 45 6.10 -11.71 -14.81
N ASN A 46 5.35 -11.02 -13.96
CA ASN A 46 4.18 -10.22 -14.34
C ASN A 46 3.87 -9.15 -13.28
N LEU A 47 2.93 -8.25 -13.60
CA LEU A 47 2.55 -7.14 -12.72
C LEU A 47 2.10 -7.60 -11.33
N TYR A 48 1.36 -8.71 -11.24
CA TYR A 48 0.88 -9.24 -9.96
C TYR A 48 2.04 -9.64 -9.04
N TRP A 49 2.97 -10.44 -9.54
CA TRP A 49 4.13 -10.88 -8.75
C TRP A 49 5.06 -9.73 -8.41
N ALA A 50 5.27 -8.80 -9.34
CA ALA A 50 6.13 -7.64 -9.12
C ALA A 50 5.53 -6.66 -8.10
N GLN A 51 4.21 -6.44 -8.13
CA GLN A 51 3.49 -5.65 -7.11
C GLN A 51 3.63 -6.31 -5.73
N LEU A 52 3.40 -7.62 -5.64
CA LEU A 52 3.57 -8.37 -4.39
C LEU A 52 5.02 -8.34 -3.89
N TYR A 53 5.98 -8.40 -4.82
CA TYR A 53 7.41 -8.28 -4.51
C TYR A 53 7.74 -6.89 -3.97
N ALA A 54 7.16 -5.83 -4.54
CA ALA A 54 7.37 -4.46 -4.08
C ALA A 54 6.96 -4.27 -2.62
N LEU A 55 5.98 -5.01 -2.09
CA LEU A 55 5.53 -4.93 -0.70
C LEU A 55 6.50 -5.56 0.32
N LYS A 56 7.37 -6.50 -0.07
CA LYS A 56 8.22 -7.24 0.89
C LYS A 56 9.11 -6.34 1.77
N PRO A 57 9.74 -5.25 1.27
CA PRO A 57 10.54 -4.35 2.11
C PRO A 57 9.74 -3.59 3.17
N LEU A 58 8.41 -3.55 3.08
CA LEU A 58 7.54 -3.01 4.13
C LEU A 58 7.36 -4.00 5.29
N LEU A 59 7.56 -5.30 5.05
CA LEU A 59 7.23 -6.40 5.95
C LEU A 59 8.39 -6.85 6.85
N VAL A 60 9.40 -5.99 7.03
CA VAL A 60 10.62 -6.30 7.80
C VAL A 60 10.63 -5.56 9.13
N SER A 61 11.31 -6.13 10.13
CA SER A 61 11.66 -5.40 11.34
C SER A 61 12.85 -4.48 11.05
N TYR A 62 12.63 -3.18 11.17
CA TYR A 62 13.67 -2.18 10.87
C TYR A 62 14.71 -2.14 11.99
N PRO A 63 16.01 -2.41 11.69
CA PRO A 63 17.04 -2.43 12.71
C PRO A 63 17.49 -1.03 13.15
N ALA A 64 18.40 -0.99 14.13
CA ALA A 64 19.10 0.23 14.50
C ALA A 64 19.75 0.89 13.27
N GLY A 65 19.52 2.20 13.13
CA GLY A 65 19.93 2.99 11.94
C GLY A 65 18.74 3.58 11.19
N TYR A 66 17.56 2.95 11.29
CA TYR A 66 16.31 3.52 10.78
C TYR A 66 15.72 4.55 11.76
N PRO A 67 14.79 5.41 11.32
CA PRO A 67 14.05 6.30 12.21
C PRO A 67 13.40 5.55 13.39
N THR A 68 13.37 6.17 14.57
CA THR A 68 12.91 5.49 15.80
C THR A 68 11.47 5.01 15.73
N PHE A 69 10.61 5.72 15.00
CA PHE A 69 9.22 5.30 14.83
C PHE A 69 9.12 3.99 14.03
N MET A 70 9.99 3.76 13.04
CA MET A 70 9.99 2.55 12.21
C MET A 70 10.42 1.30 12.97
N GLN A 71 11.15 1.46 14.07
CA GLN A 71 11.66 0.36 14.90
C GLN A 71 10.61 -0.15 15.91
N THR A 72 9.37 0.35 15.84
CA THR A 72 8.31 -0.01 16.78
C THR A 72 7.40 -1.09 16.21
N GLU A 73 6.89 -1.97 17.07
CA GLU A 73 5.88 -2.96 16.68
C GLU A 73 4.62 -2.30 16.09
N ALA A 74 4.24 -1.13 16.61
CA ALA A 74 3.12 -0.34 16.07
C ALA A 74 3.36 0.06 14.60
N TRP A 75 4.60 0.36 14.23
CA TRP A 75 4.94 0.64 12.83
C TRP A 75 4.93 -0.62 11.99
N GLU A 76 5.43 -1.75 12.50
CA GLU A 76 5.34 -3.04 11.80
C GLU A 76 3.88 -3.43 11.55
N ASP A 77 2.98 -3.18 12.52
CA ASP A 77 1.54 -3.39 12.38
C ASP A 77 0.92 -2.44 11.34
N LYS A 78 1.34 -1.16 11.31
CA LYS A 78 0.95 -0.21 10.25
C LYS A 78 1.40 -0.71 8.88
N GLN A 79 2.65 -1.15 8.74
CA GLN A 79 3.16 -1.67 7.46
C GLN A 79 2.45 -2.95 7.02
N LEU A 80 2.17 -3.84 7.97
CA LEU A 80 1.40 -5.06 7.72
C LEU A 80 -0.02 -4.71 7.24
N ASN A 81 -0.68 -3.75 7.89
CA ASN A 81 -1.98 -3.22 7.48
C ASN A 81 -1.91 -2.61 6.07
N THR A 82 -0.89 -1.79 5.76
CA THR A 82 -0.69 -1.21 4.42
C THR A 82 -0.48 -2.30 3.36
N ALA A 83 0.33 -3.32 3.64
CA ALA A 83 0.57 -4.42 2.71
C ALA A 83 -0.68 -5.27 2.48
N LEU A 84 -1.48 -5.53 3.52
CA LEU A 84 -2.75 -6.24 3.42
C LEU A 84 -3.79 -5.43 2.63
N ALA A 85 -3.91 -4.13 2.88
CA ALA A 85 -4.76 -3.24 2.09
C ALA A 85 -4.36 -3.23 0.61
N SER A 86 -3.07 -3.06 0.31
CA SER A 86 -2.57 -3.10 -1.08
C SER A 86 -2.81 -4.46 -1.74
N TRP A 87 -2.71 -5.57 -0.99
CA TRP A 87 -3.03 -6.89 -1.51
C TRP A 87 -4.53 -7.07 -1.76
N ALA A 88 -5.40 -6.55 -0.90
CA ALA A 88 -6.85 -6.57 -1.12
C ALA A 88 -7.23 -5.79 -2.38
N GLU A 89 -6.64 -4.61 -2.61
CA GLU A 89 -6.80 -3.84 -3.87
C GLU A 89 -6.28 -4.63 -5.08
N LEU A 90 -5.09 -5.23 -4.99
CA LEU A 90 -4.55 -6.07 -6.06
C LEU A 90 -5.46 -7.27 -6.37
N ARG A 91 -6.09 -7.87 -5.34
CA ARG A 91 -7.07 -8.95 -5.50
C ARG A 91 -8.32 -8.44 -6.19
N HIS A 92 -8.82 -7.27 -5.79
CA HIS A 92 -9.95 -6.62 -6.44
C HIS A 92 -9.66 -6.37 -7.93
N ASP A 93 -8.54 -5.73 -8.27
CA ASP A 93 -8.24 -5.32 -9.65
C ASP A 93 -7.95 -6.49 -10.59
N THR A 94 -7.56 -7.64 -10.03
CA THR A 94 -7.39 -8.88 -10.79
C THR A 94 -8.71 -9.66 -10.96
N ILE A 95 -9.78 -9.23 -10.30
CA ILE A 95 -11.15 -9.73 -10.50
C ILE A 95 -11.83 -8.77 -11.50
N LEU A 96 -11.99 -9.23 -12.75
CA LEU A 96 -12.46 -8.41 -13.87
C LEU A 96 -13.82 -7.74 -13.62
N TYR A 97 -13.82 -6.48 -13.22
CA TYR A 97 -14.99 -5.59 -13.26
C TYR A 97 -14.60 -4.21 -13.78
N ALA A 98 -15.32 -3.74 -14.80
CA ALA A 98 -15.34 -2.34 -15.21
C ALA A 98 -16.77 -1.82 -15.14
N LYS A 99 -16.97 -0.63 -14.56
CA LYS A 99 -18.28 0.04 -14.34
C LYS A 99 -18.15 1.56 -14.48
N GLN A 100 -19.29 2.24 -14.65
CA GLN A 100 -19.49 3.69 -14.87
C GLN A 100 -20.38 4.27 -13.73
N ALA A 101 -20.60 5.59 -13.53
CA ALA A 101 -19.75 6.74 -13.15
C ALA A 101 -20.67 7.76 -12.43
N TYR A 102 -20.17 8.57 -11.48
CA TYR A 102 -20.75 9.88 -11.03
C TYR A 102 -19.69 10.78 -10.36
N PHE A 103 -19.76 12.08 -10.61
CA PHE A 103 -18.73 13.11 -10.35
C PHE A 103 -18.79 13.77 -8.95
N THR A 104 -17.62 14.20 -8.42
CA THR A 104 -17.44 14.87 -7.11
C THR A 104 -16.64 16.18 -7.18
N GLY A 105 -17.12 17.18 -6.42
CA GLY A 105 -16.28 18.09 -5.60
C GLY A 105 -15.50 19.23 -6.28
N ALA A 106 -15.33 20.35 -5.56
CA ALA A 106 -14.61 21.55 -6.01
C ALA A 106 -13.20 21.64 -5.38
N PRO A 107 -12.22 22.26 -6.06
CA PRO A 107 -10.84 22.35 -5.59
C PRO A 107 -10.66 23.26 -4.36
N TYR A 108 -9.69 22.90 -3.52
CA TYR A 108 -9.25 23.66 -2.34
C TYR A 108 -7.89 24.31 -2.60
N VAL A 109 -7.70 25.57 -2.17
CA VAL A 109 -6.42 26.29 -2.25
C VAL A 109 -5.93 26.55 -0.81
N PRO A 110 -4.80 25.96 -0.38
CA PRO A 110 -4.27 26.20 0.96
C PRO A 110 -3.58 27.57 1.08
N PRO A 111 -3.57 28.19 2.28
CA PRO A 111 -2.82 29.41 2.57
C PRO A 111 -1.31 29.17 2.67
N GLU A 112 -0.50 30.24 2.50
CA GLU A 112 0.96 30.20 2.70
C GLU A 112 1.31 29.89 4.16
N GLU A 113 1.85 28.69 4.40
CA GLU A 113 2.38 28.28 5.69
C GLU A 113 3.91 28.40 5.73
N LYS A 114 4.46 28.57 6.95
CA LYS A 114 5.90 28.43 7.22
C LYS A 114 6.38 27.09 6.68
N PRO A 115 7.66 26.94 6.24
CA PRO A 115 8.14 25.68 5.70
C PRO A 115 8.10 24.59 6.79
N VAL A 116 6.99 23.86 6.83
CA VAL A 116 6.94 22.51 7.37
C VAL A 116 7.47 21.64 6.24
N GLN A 117 8.57 20.96 6.53
CA GLN A 117 9.25 20.07 5.62
C GLN A 117 8.51 18.72 5.66
N GLY A 118 7.98 18.27 4.52
CA GLY A 118 7.36 16.95 4.41
C GLY A 118 8.40 15.83 4.54
N TYR A 119 7.94 14.59 4.57
CA TYR A 119 8.79 13.42 4.80
C TYR A 119 8.42 12.29 3.84
N VAL A 120 9.42 11.68 3.22
CA VAL A 120 9.24 10.45 2.44
C VAL A 120 9.66 9.28 3.33
N GLU A 121 8.78 8.31 3.53
CA GLU A 121 9.06 7.12 4.34
C GLU A 121 10.33 6.42 3.80
N PRO A 122 11.39 6.22 4.60
CA PRO A 122 12.69 5.82 4.07
C PRO A 122 12.76 4.30 3.85
N VAL A 123 12.03 3.84 2.84
CA VAL A 123 12.08 2.45 2.33
C VAL A 123 12.57 2.47 0.87
N PRO A 124 13.86 2.76 0.60
CA PRO A 124 14.38 2.85 -0.77
C PRO A 124 14.08 1.63 -1.63
N GLU A 125 14.17 0.44 -1.05
CA GLU A 125 13.93 -0.80 -1.78
C GLU A 125 12.48 -0.92 -2.28
N PHE A 126 11.50 -0.36 -1.55
CA PHE A 126 10.11 -0.29 -1.99
C PHE A 126 9.99 0.58 -3.25
N TYR A 127 10.51 1.81 -3.21
CA TYR A 127 10.45 2.74 -4.36
C TYR A 127 11.23 2.22 -5.57
N ALA A 128 12.37 1.59 -5.35
CA ALA A 128 13.15 0.98 -6.42
C ALA A 128 12.38 -0.16 -7.13
N ARG A 129 11.67 -1.00 -6.37
CA ARG A 129 10.84 -2.08 -6.93
C ARG A 129 9.62 -1.53 -7.65
N MET A 130 8.95 -0.52 -7.08
CA MET A 130 7.83 0.17 -7.76
C MET A 130 8.28 0.82 -9.06
N LEU A 131 9.43 1.51 -9.06
CA LEU A 131 9.99 2.11 -10.27
C LEU A 131 10.31 1.06 -11.35
N ALA A 132 10.93 -0.06 -10.96
CA ALA A 132 11.24 -1.14 -11.88
C ALA A 132 9.97 -1.75 -12.48
N LEU A 133 8.94 -1.95 -11.66
CA LEU A 133 7.62 -2.40 -12.09
C LEU A 133 6.99 -1.44 -13.10
N THR A 134 6.95 -0.14 -12.79
CA THR A 134 6.40 0.88 -13.69
C THR A 134 7.13 0.90 -15.03
N LYS A 135 8.47 0.89 -15.02
CA LYS A 135 9.29 0.85 -16.25
C LYS A 135 9.05 -0.39 -17.10
N MET A 136 8.89 -1.54 -16.45
CA MET A 136 8.59 -2.80 -17.12
C MET A 136 7.20 -2.78 -17.78
N ALA A 137 6.20 -2.27 -17.06
CA ALA A 137 4.85 -2.11 -17.58
C ALA A 137 4.81 -1.15 -18.77
N HIS A 138 5.43 0.03 -18.60
CA HIS A 138 5.55 1.05 -19.63
C HIS A 138 6.21 0.51 -20.90
N SER A 139 7.40 -0.09 -20.76
CA SER A 139 8.15 -0.66 -21.89
C SER A 139 7.38 -1.78 -22.60
N GLY A 140 6.73 -2.67 -21.84
CA GLY A 140 5.96 -3.78 -22.41
C GLY A 140 4.73 -3.31 -23.20
N LEU A 141 3.98 -2.33 -22.67
CA LEU A 141 2.81 -1.76 -23.36
C LEU A 141 3.21 -0.91 -24.57
N ALA A 142 4.33 -0.17 -24.48
CA ALA A 142 4.89 0.56 -25.61
C ALA A 142 5.31 -0.37 -26.75
N GLU A 143 5.97 -1.50 -26.44
CA GLU A 143 6.36 -2.50 -27.44
C GLU A 143 5.14 -3.13 -28.13
N MET A 144 4.07 -3.37 -27.37
CA MET A 144 2.78 -3.83 -27.90
C MET A 144 2.06 -2.76 -28.73
N LYS A 145 2.51 -1.50 -28.69
CA LYS A 145 1.91 -0.34 -29.38
C LYS A 145 0.45 -0.11 -28.98
N VAL A 146 0.16 -0.29 -27.69
CA VAL A 146 -1.19 -0.11 -27.12
C VAL A 146 -1.30 1.16 -26.26
N LEU A 147 -0.20 1.90 -26.06
CA LEU A 147 -0.21 3.18 -25.37
C LEU A 147 -0.61 4.31 -26.32
N ASP A 148 -1.52 5.16 -25.86
CA ASP A 148 -1.71 6.49 -26.43
C ASP A 148 -0.75 7.50 -25.77
N GLU A 149 -0.72 8.72 -26.32
CA GLU A 149 0.18 9.79 -25.86
C GLU A 149 -0.06 10.17 -24.39
N GLN A 150 -1.32 10.13 -23.93
CA GLN A 150 -1.65 10.45 -22.55
C GLN A 150 -1.09 9.37 -21.60
N SER A 151 -1.35 8.09 -21.89
CA SER A 151 -0.86 6.97 -21.07
C SER A 151 0.67 6.93 -21.00
N ASP A 152 1.36 7.22 -22.10
CA ASP A 152 2.84 7.30 -22.16
C ASP A 152 3.39 8.44 -21.27
N ASN A 153 2.73 9.59 -21.28
CA ASN A 153 3.06 10.71 -20.40
C ASN A 153 2.77 10.39 -18.93
N ASP A 154 1.69 9.66 -18.63
CA ASP A 154 1.34 9.24 -17.27
C ASP A 154 2.38 8.27 -16.70
N PHE A 155 2.82 7.29 -17.49
CA PHE A 155 3.93 6.42 -17.11
C PHE A 155 5.20 7.21 -16.86
N SER A 156 5.56 8.13 -17.76
CA SER A 156 6.74 8.99 -17.59
C SER A 156 6.67 9.84 -16.31
N THR A 157 5.48 10.34 -15.96
CA THR A 157 5.24 11.12 -14.73
C THR A 157 5.42 10.24 -13.50
N LEU A 158 4.86 9.03 -13.52
CA LEU A 158 5.00 8.07 -12.43
C LEU A 158 6.46 7.62 -12.22
N GLU A 159 7.17 7.32 -13.30
CA GLU A 159 8.58 6.94 -13.25
C GLU A 159 9.44 8.05 -12.64
N ASN A 160 9.30 9.30 -13.12
CA ASN A 160 10.03 10.44 -12.59
C ASN A 160 9.72 10.69 -11.12
N THR A 161 8.45 10.53 -10.73
CA THR A 161 8.02 10.69 -9.33
C THR A 161 8.65 9.61 -8.45
N LEU A 162 8.58 8.34 -8.85
CA LEU A 162 9.18 7.23 -8.11
C LEU A 162 10.71 7.33 -8.03
N GLU A 163 11.39 7.81 -9.08
CA GLU A 163 12.82 8.12 -9.04
C GLU A 163 13.14 9.17 -7.97
N LYS A 164 12.36 10.25 -7.90
CA LYS A 164 12.56 11.29 -6.89
C LYS A 164 12.26 10.80 -5.48
N LEU A 165 11.19 10.03 -5.28
CA LEU A 165 10.89 9.42 -3.98
C LEU A 165 12.00 8.45 -3.55
N LEU A 166 12.56 7.68 -4.48
CA LEU A 166 13.71 6.83 -4.21
C LEU A 166 14.93 7.65 -3.75
N GLU A 167 15.30 8.69 -4.49
CA GLU A 167 16.41 9.58 -4.13
C GLU A 167 16.23 10.21 -2.73
N ILE A 168 15.03 10.73 -2.46
CA ILE A 168 14.69 11.35 -1.18
C ILE A 168 14.70 10.31 -0.06
N SER A 169 14.12 9.12 -0.26
CA SER A 169 14.08 8.06 0.75
C SER A 169 15.47 7.61 1.20
N ILE A 170 16.45 7.61 0.28
CA ILE A 170 17.86 7.33 0.60
C ILE A 170 18.43 8.46 1.46
N LYS A 171 18.21 9.72 1.07
CA LYS A 171 18.69 10.89 1.84
C LYS A 171 18.11 10.94 3.24
N GLU A 172 16.81 10.68 3.38
CA GLU A 172 16.12 10.61 4.67
C GLU A 172 16.69 9.50 5.55
N LEU A 173 16.96 8.32 4.97
CA LEU A 173 17.60 7.21 5.69
C LEU A 173 19.04 7.55 6.13
N GLU A 174 19.78 8.27 5.29
CA GLU A 174 21.14 8.75 5.58
C GLU A 174 21.16 9.99 6.48
N ASN A 175 19.99 10.50 6.89
CA ASN A 175 19.83 11.72 7.67
C ASN A 175 20.54 12.94 7.03
N LYS A 176 20.42 13.06 5.70
CA LYS A 176 20.91 14.18 4.90
C LYS A 176 19.79 15.20 4.71
N GLU A 177 20.16 16.48 4.70
CA GLU A 177 19.22 17.56 4.40
C GLU A 177 18.79 17.51 2.93
N LEU A 178 17.49 17.70 2.67
CA LEU A 178 16.94 17.75 1.32
C LEU A 178 17.12 19.16 0.73
N THR A 179 17.10 19.25 -0.59
CA THR A 179 17.12 20.56 -1.28
C THR A 179 15.73 21.21 -1.25
N ASP A 180 15.67 22.52 -1.51
CA ASP A 180 14.40 23.24 -1.58
C ASP A 180 13.47 22.65 -2.65
N GLU A 181 14.03 22.21 -3.79
CA GLU A 181 13.26 21.55 -4.85
C GLU A 181 12.67 20.20 -4.41
N GLU A 182 13.39 19.45 -3.57
CA GLU A 182 12.90 18.18 -3.03
C GLU A 182 11.78 18.41 -2.02
N TYR A 183 11.90 19.44 -1.18
CA TYR A 183 10.81 19.82 -0.28
C TYR A 183 9.58 20.32 -1.02
N GLU A 184 9.75 21.06 -2.11
CA GLU A 184 8.63 21.48 -2.96
C GLU A 184 7.98 20.31 -3.71
N LEU A 185 8.76 19.30 -4.12
CA LEU A 185 8.19 18.08 -4.67
C LEU A 185 7.30 17.34 -3.66
N ILE A 186 7.75 17.23 -2.41
CA ILE A 186 6.96 16.58 -1.35
C ILE A 186 5.71 17.42 -1.03
N ARG A 187 5.86 18.75 -0.92
CA ARG A 187 4.76 19.68 -0.60
C ARG A 187 3.64 19.59 -1.63
N ASN A 188 3.99 19.48 -2.91
CA ASN A 188 3.05 19.48 -4.03
C ASN A 188 2.85 18.07 -4.61
N PHE A 189 3.09 17.02 -3.80
CA PHE A 189 3.01 15.64 -4.27
C PHE A 189 1.66 15.30 -4.90
N ASP A 190 0.57 15.77 -4.30
CA ASP A 190 -0.80 15.63 -4.81
C ASP A 190 -0.98 16.27 -6.20
N GLN A 191 -0.45 17.48 -6.39
CA GLN A 191 -0.49 18.19 -7.66
C GLN A 191 0.41 17.53 -8.72
N ASN A 192 1.52 16.93 -8.29
CA ASN A 192 2.46 16.25 -9.20
C ASN A 192 1.86 14.98 -9.80
N ILE A 193 0.97 14.29 -9.07
CA ILE A 193 0.31 13.06 -9.53
C ILE A 193 -1.10 13.31 -10.11
N ALA A 194 -1.74 14.43 -9.77
CA ALA A 194 -3.11 14.74 -10.18
C ALA A 194 -3.36 14.64 -11.70
N PRO A 195 -2.45 15.06 -12.60
CA PRO A 195 -2.66 14.95 -14.05
C PRO A 195 -2.93 13.51 -14.50
N MET A 196 -2.29 12.52 -13.87
CA MET A 196 -2.50 11.11 -14.19
C MET A 196 -3.89 10.59 -13.81
N LEU A 197 -4.59 11.32 -12.95
CA LEU A 197 -5.88 10.94 -12.41
C LEU A 197 -7.04 11.70 -13.07
N GLU A 198 -6.78 12.71 -13.90
CA GLU A 198 -7.82 13.58 -14.46
C GLU A 198 -8.84 12.82 -15.32
N ASP A 199 -8.37 11.83 -16.08
CA ASP A 199 -9.20 11.00 -16.96
C ASP A 199 -9.65 9.67 -16.31
N ILE A 200 -9.26 9.43 -15.04
CA ILE A 200 -9.64 8.23 -14.30
C ILE A 200 -10.97 8.48 -13.56
N ASP A 201 -11.89 7.53 -13.66
CA ASP A 201 -13.19 7.62 -12.97
C ASP A 201 -13.03 7.74 -11.44
N GLY A 202 -13.83 8.61 -10.81
CA GLY A 202 -13.69 8.89 -9.37
C GLY A 202 -14.00 7.69 -8.46
N ASP A 203 -14.85 6.75 -8.89
CA ASP A 203 -15.03 5.48 -8.19
C ASP A 203 -13.80 4.57 -8.39
N ALA A 204 -13.10 4.62 -9.53
CA ALA A 204 -11.82 3.93 -9.70
C ALA A 204 -10.67 4.56 -8.87
N GLN A 205 -10.85 5.81 -8.42
CA GLN A 205 -9.97 6.47 -7.45
C GLN A 205 -10.38 6.22 -5.98
N SER A 206 -11.46 5.46 -5.75
CA SER A 206 -11.97 5.18 -4.41
C SER A 206 -11.04 4.23 -3.67
N SER A 207 -10.50 4.68 -2.53
CA SER A 207 -9.86 3.80 -1.53
C SER A 207 -10.79 2.76 -0.87
N VAL A 208 -12.08 2.76 -1.20
CA VAL A 208 -13.09 1.84 -0.62
C VAL A 208 -13.42 0.75 -1.62
N MET A 209 -12.83 -0.43 -1.42
CA MET A 209 -12.94 -1.58 -2.33
C MET A 209 -13.10 -2.87 -1.51
N VAL A 210 -13.74 -3.90 -2.07
CA VAL A 210 -13.85 -5.22 -1.43
C VAL A 210 -13.61 -6.36 -2.43
N ALA A 211 -12.88 -7.38 -2.01
CA ALA A 211 -12.60 -8.55 -2.83
C ALA A 211 -12.89 -9.85 -2.07
N ASP A 212 -13.47 -10.83 -2.75
CA ASP A 212 -13.51 -12.19 -2.23
C ASP A 212 -12.17 -12.91 -2.45
N VAL A 213 -11.57 -13.35 -1.34
CA VAL A 213 -10.22 -13.93 -1.34
C VAL A 213 -10.26 -15.44 -1.15
N TYR A 214 -11.34 -15.96 -0.57
CA TYR A 214 -11.53 -17.39 -0.37
C TYR A 214 -13.01 -17.75 -0.24
N THR A 215 -13.41 -18.92 -0.76
CA THR A 215 -14.77 -19.45 -0.62
C THR A 215 -14.71 -20.88 -0.09
N ASN A 216 -15.48 -21.16 0.97
CA ASN A 216 -15.73 -22.52 1.46
C ASN A 216 -17.21 -22.92 1.23
N SER A 217 -17.61 -24.09 1.75
CA SER A 217 -18.94 -24.66 1.49
C SER A 217 -20.13 -23.85 2.03
N GLY A 218 -19.90 -22.84 2.89
CA GLY A 218 -20.98 -22.04 3.49
C GLY A 218 -20.69 -20.55 3.62
N SER A 219 -19.45 -20.13 3.39
CA SER A 219 -18.97 -18.78 3.66
C SER A 219 -17.94 -18.32 2.64
N VAL A 220 -17.82 -17.02 2.50
CA VAL A 220 -16.83 -16.33 1.68
C VAL A 220 -16.02 -15.44 2.61
N LEU A 221 -14.70 -15.52 2.53
CA LEU A 221 -13.81 -14.57 3.17
C LEU A 221 -13.64 -13.40 2.22
N GLU A 222 -13.95 -12.20 2.72
CA GLU A 222 -13.76 -10.95 2.01
C GLU A 222 -12.72 -10.11 2.73
N GLU A 223 -11.89 -9.46 1.93
CA GLU A 223 -10.94 -8.46 2.39
C GLU A 223 -11.26 -7.14 1.69
N GLY A 224 -11.16 -6.04 2.42
CA GLY A 224 -11.55 -4.74 1.89
C GLY A 224 -10.74 -3.60 2.46
N THR A 225 -10.72 -2.52 1.70
CA THR A 225 -10.16 -1.23 2.08
C THR A 225 -11.29 -0.25 2.39
N GLY A 226 -11.01 0.71 3.27
CA GLY A 226 -11.95 1.76 3.63
C GLY A 226 -11.38 3.15 3.37
N LYS A 227 -12.00 4.17 3.96
CA LYS A 227 -11.44 5.53 3.94
C LYS A 227 -10.04 5.54 4.53
N LEU A 228 -9.20 6.44 4.04
CA LEU A 228 -7.87 6.70 4.59
C LEU A 228 -7.99 7.22 6.02
N ASP A 229 -7.20 6.66 6.93
CA ASP A 229 -7.04 7.20 8.28
C ASP A 229 -5.91 8.23 8.29
N LEU A 230 -5.87 9.09 9.31
CA LEU A 230 -4.76 10.01 9.54
C LEU A 230 -3.75 9.38 10.48
N ILE A 231 -2.49 9.27 10.07
CA ILE A 231 -1.37 8.98 10.97
C ILE A 231 -0.65 10.27 11.36
N VAL A 232 -0.16 10.32 12.60
CA VAL A 232 0.74 11.38 13.06
C VAL A 232 1.99 10.73 13.63
N VAL A 233 3.16 11.11 13.12
CA VAL A 233 4.44 10.49 13.45
C VAL A 233 5.41 11.56 13.92
N ALA A 234 6.05 11.34 15.07
CA ALA A 234 7.16 12.16 15.51
C ALA A 234 8.48 11.60 14.95
N TYR A 235 9.23 12.44 14.25
CA TYR A 235 10.55 12.09 13.73
C TYR A 235 11.53 13.24 13.89
N LYS A 236 12.83 12.90 13.84
CA LYS A 236 13.93 13.84 14.04
C LYS A 236 14.47 14.29 12.69
N GLN A 237 14.68 15.59 12.53
CA GLN A 237 15.31 16.17 11.35
C GLN A 237 16.84 16.17 11.48
N PRO A 238 17.60 16.34 10.37
CA PRO A 238 19.06 16.38 10.40
C PRO A 238 19.66 17.40 11.37
N ASP A 239 18.99 18.53 11.57
CA ASP A 239 19.39 19.60 12.51
C ASP A 239 19.05 19.33 13.97
N GLY A 240 18.39 18.21 14.25
CA GLY A 240 18.04 17.74 15.58
C GLY A 240 16.67 18.15 16.10
N ARG A 241 15.88 18.93 15.35
CA ARG A 241 14.48 19.22 15.69
C ARG A 241 13.65 17.94 15.65
N ILE A 242 12.66 17.85 16.54
CA ILE A 242 11.59 16.85 16.47
C ILE A 242 10.37 17.53 15.87
N VAL A 243 9.87 16.96 14.79
CA VAL A 243 8.70 17.45 14.07
C VAL A 243 7.62 16.37 14.02
N LEU A 244 6.38 16.78 13.78
CA LEU A 244 5.26 15.87 13.56
C LEU A 244 4.94 15.86 12.06
N GLY A 245 5.07 14.70 11.44
CA GLY A 245 4.51 14.43 10.12
C GLY A 245 3.09 13.93 10.27
N ALA A 246 2.18 14.40 9.42
CA ALA A 246 0.83 13.90 9.35
C ALA A 246 0.50 13.53 7.91
N GLY A 247 -0.16 12.40 7.70
CA GLY A 247 -0.48 11.92 6.35
C GLY A 247 -1.53 10.81 6.35
N PRO A 248 -2.09 10.50 5.19
CA PRO A 248 -3.05 9.42 5.07
C PRO A 248 -2.36 8.05 5.21
N VAL A 249 -3.06 7.09 5.82
CA VAL A 249 -2.69 5.67 5.83
C VAL A 249 -3.89 4.81 5.45
N MET A 250 -3.62 3.67 4.83
CA MET A 250 -4.66 2.73 4.40
C MET A 250 -5.43 2.17 5.58
N SER A 251 -6.70 1.87 5.38
CA SER A 251 -7.48 1.04 6.30
C SER A 251 -7.75 -0.33 5.67
N TYR A 252 -7.75 -1.37 6.51
CA TYR A 252 -7.92 -2.75 6.09
C TYR A 252 -8.98 -3.47 6.95
N TYR A 253 -9.74 -4.34 6.30
CA TYR A 253 -10.79 -5.17 6.89
C TYR A 253 -10.67 -6.59 6.34
N GLU A 254 -10.90 -7.58 7.19
CA GLU A 254 -10.99 -9.01 6.83
C GLU A 254 -12.19 -9.61 7.58
N PHE A 255 -13.16 -10.17 6.85
CA PHE A 255 -14.39 -10.67 7.48
C PHE A 255 -15.07 -11.76 6.64
N TRP A 256 -15.88 -12.57 7.32
CA TRP A 256 -16.65 -13.64 6.68
C TRP A 256 -18.05 -13.19 6.30
N GLN A 257 -18.46 -13.47 5.07
CA GLN A 257 -19.84 -13.40 4.60
C GLN A 257 -20.45 -14.80 4.42
N PRO A 258 -21.79 -14.95 4.58
CA PRO A 258 -22.49 -16.13 4.11
C PRO A 258 -22.36 -16.32 2.59
N SER A 259 -22.34 -17.57 2.12
CA SER A 259 -22.36 -17.86 0.68
C SER A 259 -23.58 -17.23 0.00
N GLY A 260 -23.35 -16.56 -1.14
CA GLY A 260 -24.38 -15.80 -1.87
C GLY A 260 -24.65 -14.39 -1.33
N LYS A 261 -23.87 -13.94 -0.33
CA LYS A 261 -23.88 -12.56 0.20
C LYS A 261 -22.54 -11.85 -0.03
N ARG A 262 -21.89 -12.16 -1.16
CA ARG A 262 -20.70 -11.42 -1.59
C ARG A 262 -21.07 -9.95 -1.77
N LEU A 263 -20.23 -9.06 -1.26
CA LEU A 263 -20.45 -7.63 -1.38
C LEU A 263 -19.96 -7.13 -2.73
N THR A 264 -20.72 -6.20 -3.32
CA THR A 264 -20.15 -5.26 -4.29
C THR A 264 -19.52 -4.07 -3.57
N ASP A 265 -18.69 -3.28 -4.24
CA ASP A 265 -18.12 -2.05 -3.65
C ASP A 265 -19.21 -1.08 -3.17
N GLU A 266 -20.35 -1.01 -3.87
CA GLU A 266 -21.47 -0.17 -3.45
C GLU A 266 -22.10 -0.67 -2.13
N GLU A 267 -22.27 -1.99 -1.99
CA GLU A 267 -22.75 -2.61 -0.76
C GLU A 267 -21.74 -2.47 0.38
N TRP A 268 -20.45 -2.60 0.07
CA TRP A 268 -19.36 -2.39 1.03
C TRP A 268 -19.30 -0.96 1.53
N ARG A 269 -19.43 0.03 0.64
CA ARG A 269 -19.49 1.45 1.00
C ARG A 269 -20.69 1.77 1.89
N ILE A 270 -21.84 1.14 1.65
CA ILE A 270 -23.02 1.26 2.53
C ILE A 270 -22.73 0.62 3.89
N MET A 271 -22.14 -0.58 3.92
CA MET A 271 -21.79 -1.27 5.16
C MET A 271 -20.81 -0.45 6.01
N LEU A 272 -19.75 0.07 5.40
CA LEU A 272 -18.73 0.88 6.07
C LEU A 272 -19.29 2.13 6.75
N ASN A 273 -20.29 2.79 6.16
CA ASN A 273 -20.88 4.01 6.73
C ASN A 273 -21.93 3.72 7.83
N ASN A 274 -22.47 2.50 7.91
CA ASN A 274 -23.55 2.18 8.83
C ASN A 274 -23.12 1.27 9.99
N ASN A 275 -22.47 0.14 9.66
CA ASN A 275 -22.05 -0.86 10.62
C ASN A 275 -20.88 -1.67 10.04
N PRO A 276 -19.68 -1.07 9.98
CA PRO A 276 -18.50 -1.75 9.47
C PRO A 276 -18.16 -2.98 10.34
N PRO A 277 -17.58 -4.05 9.76
CA PRO A 277 -16.97 -5.10 10.53
C PRO A 277 -15.80 -4.56 11.36
N GLU A 278 -15.47 -5.25 12.44
CA GLU A 278 -14.28 -4.94 13.22
C GLU A 278 -13.03 -5.12 12.35
N ARG A 279 -12.07 -4.22 12.51
CA ARG A 279 -10.76 -4.37 11.89
C ARG A 279 -9.94 -5.38 12.71
N PRO A 280 -8.87 -5.96 12.13
CA PRO A 280 -8.00 -6.83 12.89
C PRO A 280 -7.49 -6.16 14.18
N GLU A 281 -7.48 -6.90 15.28
CA GLU A 281 -7.22 -6.37 16.63
C GLU A 281 -5.87 -5.64 16.73
N TRP A 282 -4.85 -6.09 15.99
CA TRP A 282 -3.54 -5.47 15.97
C TRP A 282 -3.50 -4.04 15.41
N VAL A 283 -4.56 -3.58 14.75
CA VAL A 283 -4.67 -2.19 14.29
C VAL A 283 -4.70 -1.21 15.47
N GLU A 284 -5.17 -1.63 16.64
CA GLU A 284 -5.19 -0.82 17.86
C GLU A 284 -3.78 -0.49 18.41
N SER A 285 -2.72 -1.13 17.89
CA SER A 285 -1.35 -0.80 18.30
C SER A 285 -0.85 0.55 17.76
N PHE A 286 -1.43 1.03 16.65
CA PHE A 286 -1.07 2.28 15.98
C PHE A 286 -2.25 3.22 15.72
N LYS A 287 -3.47 2.76 16.00
CA LYS A 287 -4.69 3.56 15.94
C LYS A 287 -5.03 4.06 17.36
N VAL A 288 -5.55 5.29 17.45
CA VAL A 288 -5.96 5.96 18.69
C VAL A 288 -7.44 6.30 18.64
#